data_AF-A0A106BJM0-F1
#
_entry.id   AF-A0A106BJM0-F1
#
_cell.length_a   1.000
_cell.length_b   1.000
_cell.length_c   1.000
_cell.angle_alpha   90.00
_cell.angle_beta   90.00
_cell.angle_gamma   90.00
#
_symmetry.space_group_name_H-M   'P 1'
#
loop_
_entity.id
_entity.type
_entity.pdbx_description
1 polymer ?
#
loop_
_entity_poly.entity_id
_entity_poly.type
_entity_poly.pdbx_seq_one_letter_code
_entity_poly.pdbx_strand_id
1 'polypeptide(L)'
;QGKDDPRLTAFASTLARAGFAVLTPDLAGFRQLRVRPSDAREIADAFAWLSSRPELAPGGRAGLFAFSYSVGPALLAALEDDIREQVRFILGVGGYHDLPRAMRFFTTGWFEQEGKWHALTPDDTGKMVLLHASLDYLANGRDGEIFDRMVAQRMRDSHADLSPLAAELSAEAHAVYALAANPDPARFP
;
A
#
# COMPACT_ATOMS: atom_id res chain seq x y z
N GLN A 1 9.11 3.64 9.83
CA GLN A 1 9.68 4.96 9.46
C GLN A 1 9.19 5.24 8.05
N GLY A 2 8.50 6.36 7.82
CA GLY A 2 7.84 6.66 6.53
C GLY A 2 8.83 7.21 5.51
N LYS A 3 8.67 8.48 5.13
CA LYS A 3 9.64 9.17 4.23
C LYS A 3 11.10 9.14 4.73
N ASP A 4 11.30 8.95 6.04
CA ASP A 4 12.60 8.92 6.70
C ASP A 4 13.26 7.52 6.72
N ASP A 5 12.65 6.50 6.09
CA ASP A 5 13.28 5.18 5.96
C ASP A 5 14.67 5.33 5.27
N PRO A 6 15.75 4.78 5.85
CA PRO A 6 17.10 4.95 5.29
C PRO A 6 17.24 4.44 3.85
N ARG A 7 16.49 3.41 3.46
CA ARG A 7 16.53 2.86 2.10
C ARG A 7 15.88 3.81 1.10
N LEU A 8 14.74 4.40 1.49
CA LEU A 8 14.05 5.41 0.68
C LEU A 8 14.88 6.70 0.57
N THR A 9 15.48 7.13 1.68
CA THR A 9 16.40 8.28 1.70
C THR A 9 17.61 8.04 0.80
N ALA A 10 18.22 6.86 0.85
CA ALA A 10 19.35 6.51 -0.02
C ALA A 10 18.95 6.46 -1.50
N PHE A 11 17.76 5.94 -1.80
CA PHE A 11 17.20 5.92 -3.16
C PHE A 11 16.97 7.35 -3.69
N ALA A 12 16.25 8.19 -2.94
CA ALA A 12 15.99 9.59 -3.30
C ALA A 12 17.30 10.39 -3.48
N SER A 13 18.26 10.18 -2.59
CA SER A 13 19.59 10.81 -2.70
C SER A 13 20.34 10.37 -3.95
N THR A 14 20.14 9.13 -4.41
CA THR A 14 20.78 8.62 -5.62
C THR A 14 20.20 9.27 -6.87
N LEU A 15 18.88 9.44 -6.94
CA LEU A 15 18.23 10.20 -8.00
C LEU A 15 18.66 11.68 -7.97
N ALA A 16 18.78 12.27 -6.79
CA ALA A 16 19.27 13.64 -6.63
C ALA A 16 20.71 13.81 -7.15
N ARG A 17 21.61 12.86 -6.86
CA ARG A 17 22.98 12.85 -7.42
C ARG A 17 22.99 12.68 -8.94
N ALA A 18 21.97 12.06 -9.53
CA ALA A 18 21.81 11.96 -10.98
C ALA A 18 21.21 13.22 -11.62
N GLY A 19 20.94 14.28 -10.84
CA GLY A 19 20.47 15.58 -11.33
C GLY A 19 18.96 15.79 -11.29
N PHE A 20 18.20 14.91 -10.66
CA PHE A 20 16.75 15.09 -10.48
C PHE A 20 16.45 15.89 -9.21
N ALA A 21 15.50 16.83 -9.25
CA ALA A 21 14.83 17.29 -8.04
C ALA A 21 13.88 16.17 -7.55
N VAL A 22 13.99 15.78 -6.28
CA VAL A 22 13.22 14.66 -5.72
C VAL A 22 12.40 15.13 -4.53
N LEU A 23 11.09 14.91 -4.59
CA LEU A 23 10.18 15.09 -3.48
C LEU A 23 9.73 13.71 -2.97
N THR A 24 9.97 13.46 -1.68
CA THR A 24 9.42 12.31 -0.97
C THR A 24 8.39 12.83 0.04
N PRO A 25 7.10 12.93 -0.34
CA PRO A 25 6.09 13.49 0.54
C PRO A 25 5.88 12.61 1.77
N ASP A 26 5.56 13.24 2.89
CA ASP A 26 5.07 12.53 4.08
C ASP A 26 3.56 12.40 3.99
N LEU A 27 3.10 11.25 3.52
CA LEU A 27 1.68 10.97 3.38
C LEU A 27 1.19 10.30 4.67
N ALA A 28 0.27 10.96 5.38
CA ALA A 28 -0.14 10.55 6.72
C ALA A 28 -0.69 9.12 6.76
N GLY A 29 -1.41 8.71 5.70
CA GLY A 29 -1.90 7.33 5.54
C GLY A 29 -0.78 6.29 5.50
N PHE A 30 0.30 6.55 4.76
CA PHE A 30 1.39 5.58 4.58
C PHE A 30 2.22 5.35 5.85
N ARG A 31 2.36 6.35 6.74
CA ARG A 31 3.01 6.15 8.05
C ARG A 31 2.26 5.14 8.92
N GLN A 32 0.95 5.03 8.68
CA GLN A 32 0.02 4.20 9.43
C GLN A 32 -0.34 2.93 8.66
N LEU A 33 0.39 2.55 7.61
CA LEU A 33 0.04 1.40 6.74
C LEU A 33 -1.41 1.44 6.22
N ARG A 34 -1.98 2.64 6.11
CA ARG A 34 -3.30 2.88 5.56
C ARG A 34 -3.12 3.11 4.08
N VAL A 35 -3.94 2.43 3.28
CA VAL A 35 -4.02 2.78 1.88
C VAL A 35 -5.47 2.95 1.45
N ARG A 36 -5.79 4.17 1.07
CA ARG A 36 -7.13 4.59 0.69
C ARG A 36 -7.12 5.08 -0.76
N PRO A 37 -8.22 4.94 -1.50
CA PRO A 37 -8.37 5.60 -2.79
C PRO A 37 -8.14 7.11 -2.71
N SER A 38 -8.46 7.74 -1.57
CA SER A 38 -8.18 9.17 -1.32
C SER A 38 -6.70 9.53 -1.33
N ASP A 39 -5.79 8.58 -1.13
CA ASP A 39 -4.34 8.83 -1.16
C ASP A 39 -3.87 9.27 -2.55
N ALA A 40 -4.62 8.92 -3.61
CA ALA A 40 -4.35 9.41 -4.96
C ALA A 40 -4.40 10.95 -5.02
N ARG A 41 -5.33 11.57 -4.30
CA ARG A 41 -5.46 13.03 -4.26
C ARG A 41 -4.28 13.68 -3.53
N GLU A 42 -3.85 13.12 -2.40
CA GLU A 42 -2.66 13.62 -1.67
C GLU A 42 -1.39 13.50 -2.52
N ILE A 43 -1.23 12.41 -3.28
CA ILE A 43 -0.13 12.23 -4.23
C ILE A 43 -0.21 13.28 -5.34
N ALA A 44 -1.40 13.52 -5.91
CA ALA A 44 -1.60 14.51 -6.96
C ALA A 44 -1.33 15.94 -6.46
N ASP A 45 -1.71 16.28 -5.23
CA ASP A 45 -1.41 17.58 -4.62
C ASP A 45 0.10 17.78 -4.40
N ALA A 46 0.80 16.75 -3.91
CA ALA A 46 2.25 16.78 -3.78
C ALA A 46 2.96 16.92 -5.14
N PHE A 47 2.45 16.24 -6.17
CA PHE A 47 2.94 16.37 -7.54
C PHE A 47 2.71 17.78 -8.10
N ALA A 48 1.51 18.35 -7.92
CA ALA A 48 1.17 19.69 -8.37
C ALA A 48 2.06 20.73 -7.69
N TRP A 49 2.32 20.58 -6.39
CA TRP A 49 3.25 21.42 -5.64
C TRP A 49 4.67 21.35 -6.21
N LEU A 50 5.18 20.16 -6.54
CA LEU A 50 6.52 20.02 -7.13
C LEU A 50 6.57 20.65 -8.53
N SER A 51 5.55 20.38 -9.35
CA SER A 51 5.49 20.80 -10.75
C SER A 51 5.26 22.30 -10.91
N SER A 52 4.63 22.96 -9.94
CA SER A 52 4.43 24.42 -9.96
C SER A 52 5.69 25.24 -9.69
N ARG A 53 6.83 24.59 -9.43
CA ARG A 53 8.12 25.22 -9.07
C ARG A 53 9.11 25.11 -10.22
N PRO A 54 9.34 26.18 -11.01
CA PRO A 54 10.23 26.13 -12.16
C PRO A 54 11.67 25.73 -11.82
N GLU A 55 12.12 26.00 -10.60
CA GLU A 55 13.44 25.64 -10.08
C GLU A 55 13.59 24.15 -9.75
N LEU A 56 12.48 23.44 -9.51
CA LEU A 56 12.47 22.00 -9.23
C LEU A 56 12.03 21.18 -10.45
N ALA A 57 11.04 21.68 -11.20
CA ALA A 57 10.48 21.05 -12.39
C ALA A 57 10.51 22.01 -13.59
N PRO A 58 11.66 22.17 -14.26
CA PRO A 58 11.76 22.98 -15.46
C PRO A 58 10.76 22.48 -16.53
N GLY A 59 9.83 23.35 -16.92
CA GLY A 59 8.76 23.01 -17.86
C GLY A 59 7.45 22.53 -17.23
N GLY A 60 7.34 22.55 -15.89
CA GLY A 60 6.11 22.24 -15.16
C GLY A 60 5.67 20.79 -15.32
N ARG A 61 6.62 19.87 -15.48
CA ARG A 61 6.37 18.44 -15.66
C ARG A 61 7.32 17.63 -14.81
N ALA A 62 6.82 16.55 -14.22
CA ALA A 62 7.59 15.64 -13.38
C ALA A 62 7.20 14.18 -13.64
N GLY A 63 7.96 13.25 -13.07
CA GLY A 63 7.63 11.83 -13.07
C GLY A 63 7.14 11.38 -11.70
N LEU A 64 6.39 10.28 -11.67
CA LEU A 64 5.96 9.60 -10.45
C LEU A 64 6.74 8.29 -10.28
N PHE A 65 7.19 8.01 -9.05
CA PHE A 65 7.85 6.77 -8.70
C PHE A 65 7.11 6.13 -7.52
N ALA A 66 6.75 4.86 -7.64
CA ALA A 66 6.01 4.14 -6.60
C ALA A 66 6.50 2.69 -6.43
N PHE A 67 6.33 2.15 -5.22
CA PHE A 67 6.72 0.79 -4.85
C PHE A 67 5.54 0.01 -4.28
N SER A 68 5.50 -1.29 -4.56
CA SER A 68 4.55 -2.22 -3.95
C SER A 68 3.12 -1.69 -4.08
N TYR A 69 2.37 -1.64 -2.98
CA TYR A 69 0.97 -1.21 -3.00
C TYR A 69 0.78 0.22 -3.52
N SER A 70 1.73 1.14 -3.27
CA SER A 70 1.60 2.56 -3.66
C SER A 70 1.54 2.79 -5.17
N VAL A 71 1.85 1.77 -5.98
CA VAL A 71 1.74 1.84 -7.45
C VAL A 71 0.30 2.10 -7.89
N GLY A 72 -0.69 1.48 -7.23
CA GLY A 72 -2.11 1.71 -7.54
C GLY A 72 -2.53 3.16 -7.34
N PRO A 73 -2.43 3.72 -6.11
CA PRO A 73 -2.72 5.13 -5.85
C PRO A 73 -1.91 6.11 -6.71
N ALA A 74 -0.64 5.82 -7.01
CA ALA A 74 0.17 6.68 -7.88
C ALA A 74 -0.34 6.70 -9.33
N LEU A 75 -0.83 5.56 -9.85
CA LEU A 75 -1.48 5.50 -11.16
C LEU A 75 -2.81 6.26 -11.18
N LEU A 76 -3.62 6.13 -10.13
CA LEU A 76 -4.86 6.89 -9.99
C LEU A 76 -4.58 8.40 -9.94
N ALA A 77 -3.59 8.82 -9.14
CA ALA A 77 -3.16 10.22 -9.04
C ALA A 77 -2.74 10.76 -10.41
N ALA A 78 -1.99 9.99 -11.19
CA ALA A 78 -1.54 10.41 -12.51
C ALA A 78 -2.67 10.63 -13.52
N LEU A 79 -3.87 10.09 -13.26
CA LEU A 79 -5.05 10.26 -14.10
C LEU A 79 -5.92 11.45 -13.68
N GLU A 80 -5.64 12.10 -12.55
CA GLU A 80 -6.37 13.28 -12.07
C GLU A 80 -6.30 14.43 -13.08
N ASP A 81 -7.45 15.07 -13.34
CA ASP A 81 -7.62 16.05 -14.41
C ASP A 81 -6.67 17.25 -14.31
N ASP A 82 -6.30 17.65 -13.10
CA ASP A 82 -5.47 18.82 -12.81
C ASP A 82 -3.97 18.58 -13.04
N ILE A 83 -3.52 17.32 -13.05
CA ILE A 83 -2.09 16.99 -13.22
C ILE A 83 -1.78 16.07 -14.39
N ARG A 84 -2.75 15.35 -14.98
CA ARG A 84 -2.48 14.29 -15.97
C ARG A 84 -1.61 14.73 -17.16
N GLU A 85 -1.77 15.97 -17.63
CA GLU A 85 -0.99 16.53 -18.76
C GLU A 85 0.45 16.92 -18.38
N GLN A 86 0.74 16.99 -17.07
CA GLN A 86 2.03 17.33 -16.50
C GLN A 86 2.87 16.09 -16.15
N VAL A 87 2.24 14.91 -16.01
CA VAL A 87 2.92 13.65 -15.71
C VAL A 87 3.70 13.17 -16.94
N ARG A 88 5.03 13.16 -16.84
CA ARG A 88 5.91 12.77 -17.97
C ARG A 88 6.11 11.27 -18.07
N PHE A 89 6.16 10.58 -16.93
CA PHE A 89 6.32 9.14 -16.83
C PHE A 89 5.88 8.66 -15.45
N ILE A 90 5.53 7.39 -15.37
CA ILE A 90 5.26 6.68 -14.11
C ILE A 90 6.19 5.47 -14.07
N LEU A 91 6.87 5.28 -12.96
CA LEU A 91 7.68 4.10 -12.70
C LEU A 91 7.15 3.39 -11.45
N GLY A 92 6.61 2.19 -11.64
CA GLY A 92 6.13 1.33 -10.56
C GLY A 92 6.99 0.09 -10.43
N VAL A 93 7.43 -0.23 -9.21
CA VAL A 93 8.20 -1.45 -8.91
C VAL A 93 7.42 -2.35 -7.96
N GLY A 94 7.18 -3.60 -8.36
CA GLY A 94 6.51 -4.60 -7.53
C GLY A 94 5.03 -4.30 -7.25
N GLY A 95 4.38 -3.51 -8.12
CA GLY A 95 2.96 -3.20 -8.01
C GLY A 95 2.04 -4.35 -8.46
N TYR A 96 0.75 -4.07 -8.50
CA TYR A 96 -0.30 -4.99 -8.93
C TYR A 96 -1.12 -4.38 -10.08
N HIS A 97 -1.65 -5.23 -10.96
CA HIS A 97 -2.58 -4.83 -12.03
C HIS A 97 -4.05 -5.10 -11.63
N ASP A 98 -4.26 -6.06 -10.73
CA ASP A 98 -5.57 -6.55 -10.28
C ASP A 98 -5.48 -6.76 -8.77
N LEU A 99 -6.08 -5.85 -8.02
CA LEU A 99 -6.04 -5.86 -6.56
C LEU A 99 -6.74 -7.09 -5.97
N PRO A 100 -7.95 -7.49 -6.41
CA PRO A 100 -8.56 -8.75 -5.99
C PRO A 100 -7.67 -9.98 -6.17
N ARG A 101 -7.00 -10.12 -7.33
CA ARG A 101 -6.06 -11.23 -7.56
C ARG A 101 -4.85 -11.17 -6.64
N ALA A 102 -4.29 -9.98 -6.42
CA ALA A 102 -3.19 -9.80 -5.48
C ALA A 102 -3.61 -10.16 -4.05
N MET A 103 -4.78 -9.70 -3.61
CA MET A 103 -5.35 -10.04 -2.30
C MET A 103 -5.55 -11.55 -2.14
N ARG A 104 -6.13 -12.23 -3.13
CA ARG A 104 -6.30 -13.69 -3.11
C ARG A 104 -4.97 -14.40 -2.92
N PHE A 105 -3.93 -13.97 -3.64
CA PHE A 105 -2.61 -14.53 -3.48
C PHE A 105 -2.05 -14.29 -2.07
N PHE A 106 -2.14 -13.07 -1.54
CA PHE A 106 -1.59 -12.77 -0.22
C PHE A 106 -2.30 -13.52 0.91
N THR A 107 -3.62 -13.71 0.82
CA THR A 107 -4.37 -14.40 1.87
C THR A 107 -4.26 -15.92 1.74
N THR A 108 -4.43 -16.45 0.53
CA THR A 108 -4.58 -17.90 0.31
C THR A 108 -3.30 -18.58 -0.21
N GLY A 109 -2.37 -17.83 -0.77
CA GLY A 109 -1.21 -18.35 -1.51
C GLY A 109 -1.50 -18.82 -2.94
N TRP A 110 -2.76 -18.77 -3.37
CA TRP A 110 -3.16 -19.24 -4.69
C TRP A 110 -3.27 -18.11 -5.71
N PHE A 111 -2.75 -18.37 -6.91
CA PHE A 111 -2.86 -17.49 -8.07
C PHE A 111 -3.08 -18.28 -9.34
N GLU A 112 -3.58 -17.60 -10.36
CA GLU A 112 -3.80 -18.18 -11.68
C GLU A 112 -2.76 -17.59 -12.64
N GLN A 113 -2.11 -18.46 -13.42
CA GLN A 113 -1.20 -18.07 -14.48
C GLN A 113 -1.52 -18.92 -15.71
N GLU A 114 -1.79 -18.26 -16.85
CA GLU A 114 -2.10 -18.93 -18.12
C GLU A 114 -3.22 -19.99 -18.02
N GLY A 115 -4.29 -19.69 -17.28
CA GLY A 115 -5.42 -20.62 -17.09
C GLY A 115 -5.16 -21.75 -16.09
N LYS A 116 -4.00 -21.77 -15.42
CA LYS A 116 -3.64 -22.80 -14.45
C LYS A 116 -3.50 -22.22 -13.05
N TRP A 117 -3.98 -22.98 -12.07
CA TRP A 117 -3.86 -22.64 -10.66
C TRP A 117 -2.52 -23.08 -10.10
N HIS A 118 -1.87 -22.17 -9.39
CA HIS A 118 -0.59 -22.37 -8.72
C HIS A 118 -0.71 -21.93 -7.27
N ALA A 119 0.11 -22.53 -6.40
CA ALA A 119 0.20 -22.20 -4.99
C ALA A 119 1.65 -21.88 -4.62
N LEU A 120 1.86 -20.78 -3.90
CA LEU A 120 3.11 -20.42 -3.26
C LEU A 120 2.81 -19.88 -1.86
N THR A 121 3.75 -20.02 -0.94
CA THR A 121 3.62 -19.39 0.38
C THR A 121 3.89 -17.89 0.24
N PRO A 122 2.89 -17.02 0.44
CA PRO A 122 3.09 -15.58 0.40
C PRO A 122 3.87 -15.13 1.64
N ASP A 123 4.61 -14.04 1.51
CA ASP A 123 5.29 -13.42 2.65
C ASP A 123 4.26 -12.90 3.66
N ASP A 124 4.46 -13.22 4.93
CA ASP A 124 3.52 -12.87 6.00
C ASP A 124 3.41 -11.34 6.19
N THR A 125 4.41 -10.55 5.78
CA THR A 125 4.33 -9.08 5.81
C THR A 125 3.22 -8.57 4.87
N GLY A 126 3.03 -9.21 3.71
CA GLY A 126 1.98 -8.83 2.75
C GLY A 126 0.57 -9.00 3.31
N LYS A 127 0.34 -10.08 4.09
CA LYS A 127 -0.93 -10.30 4.81
C LYS A 127 -1.18 -9.22 5.85
N MET A 128 -0.15 -8.86 6.61
CA MET A 128 -0.28 -7.86 7.69
C MET A 128 -0.53 -6.46 7.14
N VAL A 129 0.11 -6.09 6.02
CA VAL A 129 -0.16 -4.81 5.33
C VAL A 129 -1.60 -4.76 4.84
N LEU A 130 -2.13 -5.86 4.29
CA LEU A 130 -3.51 -5.93 3.83
C LEU A 130 -4.52 -5.84 4.97
N LEU A 131 -4.27 -6.57 6.06
CA LEU A 131 -5.08 -6.51 7.28
C LEU A 131 -5.12 -5.08 7.84
N HIS A 132 -3.94 -4.45 7.92
CA HIS A 132 -3.80 -3.10 8.46
C HIS A 132 -4.46 -2.04 7.57
N ALA A 133 -4.37 -2.18 6.24
CA ALA A 133 -5.04 -1.25 5.30
C ALA A 133 -6.57 -1.33 5.40
N SER A 134 -7.11 -2.46 5.86
CA SER A 134 -8.56 -2.68 5.99
C SER A 134 -9.17 -2.11 7.27
N LEU A 135 -8.35 -1.72 8.26
CA LEU A 135 -8.79 -1.21 9.57
C LEU A 135 -9.60 0.08 9.50
N ASP A 136 -9.28 0.92 8.52
CA ASP A 136 -9.93 2.23 8.35
C ASP A 136 -11.38 2.13 7.88
N TYR A 137 -11.80 0.98 7.35
CA TYR A 137 -13.19 0.72 6.97
C TYR A 137 -14.02 0.21 8.16
N LEU A 138 -13.38 -0.09 9.29
CA LEU A 138 -14.06 -0.52 10.50
C LEU A 138 -14.39 0.71 11.33
N ALA A 139 -15.68 1.04 11.43
CA ALA A 139 -16.19 2.22 12.10
C ALA A 139 -16.02 2.22 13.64
N ASN A 140 -15.38 1.20 14.22
CA ASN A 140 -15.30 0.96 15.65
C ASN A 140 -13.86 1.07 16.17
N GLY A 141 -13.60 2.09 17.00
CA GLY A 141 -12.27 2.33 17.58
C GLY A 141 -11.71 1.14 18.38
N ARG A 142 -12.58 0.32 18.98
CA ARG A 142 -12.18 -0.88 19.72
C ARG A 142 -11.55 -1.95 18.82
N ASP A 143 -12.10 -2.15 17.62
CA ASP A 143 -11.56 -3.14 16.67
C ASP A 143 -10.19 -2.70 16.15
N GLY A 144 -10.01 -1.40 15.91
CA GLY A 144 -8.71 -0.81 15.56
C GLY A 144 -7.63 -1.13 16.59
N GLU A 145 -7.91 -0.94 17.88
CA GLU A 145 -6.97 -1.27 18.97
C GLU A 145 -6.62 -2.76 19.03
N ILE A 146 -7.60 -3.65 18.79
CA ILE A 146 -7.37 -5.10 18.75
C ILE A 146 -6.45 -5.45 17.59
N PHE A 147 -6.66 -4.86 16.42
CA PHE A 147 -5.81 -5.09 15.26
C PHE A 147 -4.40 -4.53 15.41
N ASP A 148 -4.22 -3.36 16.03
CA ASP A 148 -2.90 -2.83 16.36
C ASP A 148 -2.11 -3.82 17.23
N ARG A 149 -2.78 -4.46 18.20
CA ARG A 149 -2.20 -5.53 19.02
C ARG A 149 -1.85 -6.76 18.20
N MET A 150 -2.74 -7.20 17.30
CA MET A 150 -2.48 -8.33 16.40
C MET A 150 -1.24 -8.08 15.53
N VAL A 151 -1.14 -6.88 14.94
CA VAL A 151 0.00 -6.47 14.10
C VAL A 151 1.28 -6.44 14.93
N ALA A 152 1.26 -5.79 16.10
CA ALA A 152 2.42 -5.76 16.99
C ALA A 152 2.85 -7.15 17.47
N GLN A 153 1.93 -8.09 17.63
CA GLN A 153 2.24 -9.48 17.97
C GLN A 153 2.89 -10.20 16.78
N ARG A 154 2.33 -10.09 15.57
CA ARG A 154 2.91 -10.71 14.36
C ARG A 154 4.24 -10.12 13.91
N MET A 155 4.47 -8.82 14.15
CA MET A 155 5.76 -8.19 13.89
C MET A 155 6.87 -8.67 14.84
N ARG A 156 6.51 -9.14 16.04
CA ARG A 156 7.46 -9.73 17.00
C ARG A 156 7.68 -11.22 16.74
N ASP A 157 6.63 -11.93 16.33
CA ASP A 157 6.66 -13.35 16.00
C ASP A 157 5.71 -13.62 14.82
N SER A 158 6.28 -13.98 13.67
CA SER A 158 5.52 -14.26 12.45
C SER A 158 4.53 -15.41 12.60
N HIS A 159 4.68 -16.28 13.60
CA HIS A 159 3.80 -17.43 13.84
C HIS A 159 2.86 -17.24 15.04
N ALA A 160 2.80 -16.04 15.62
CA ALA A 160 1.91 -15.73 16.72
C ALA A 160 0.45 -16.15 16.45
N ASP A 161 -0.14 -16.88 17.40
CA ASP A 161 -1.57 -17.17 17.39
C ASP A 161 -2.36 -15.91 17.75
N LEU A 162 -3.23 -15.50 16.83
CA LEU A 162 -4.08 -14.31 16.94
C LEU A 162 -5.53 -14.66 17.30
N SER A 163 -5.87 -15.95 17.39
CA SER A 163 -7.22 -16.43 17.69
C SER A 163 -7.83 -15.81 18.97
N PRO A 164 -7.06 -15.62 20.07
CA PRO A 164 -7.60 -14.96 21.26
C PRO A 164 -8.04 -13.51 21.02
N LEU A 165 -7.25 -12.76 20.24
CA LEU A 165 -7.58 -11.38 19.87
C LEU A 165 -8.75 -11.35 18.88
N ALA A 166 -8.81 -12.32 17.97
CA ALA A 166 -9.85 -12.39 16.95
C ALA A 166 -11.25 -12.66 17.53
N ALA A 167 -11.31 -13.31 18.70
CA ALA A 167 -12.55 -13.53 19.43
C ALA A 167 -13.13 -12.25 20.06
N GLU A 168 -12.33 -11.19 20.20
CA GLU A 168 -12.77 -9.89 20.73
C GLU A 168 -13.33 -8.95 19.65
N LEU A 169 -13.18 -9.30 18.37
CA LEU A 169 -13.59 -8.48 17.22
C LEU A 169 -15.11 -8.41 17.05
N SER A 170 -15.61 -7.28 16.55
CA SER A 170 -16.97 -7.17 16.01
C SER A 170 -17.19 -8.12 14.82
N ALA A 171 -18.44 -8.32 14.41
CA ALA A 171 -18.76 -9.19 13.28
C ALA A 171 -18.14 -8.68 11.96
N GLU A 172 -18.17 -7.37 11.75
CA GLU A 172 -17.57 -6.69 10.60
C GLU A 172 -16.05 -6.85 10.60
N ALA A 173 -15.41 -6.62 11.74
CA ALA A 173 -13.97 -6.77 11.91
C ALA A 173 -13.52 -8.23 11.79
N HIS A 174 -14.33 -9.16 12.26
CA HIS A 174 -14.07 -10.60 12.13
C HIS A 174 -14.16 -11.06 10.68
N ALA A 175 -15.03 -10.47 9.85
CA ALA A 175 -15.07 -10.77 8.41
C ALA A 175 -13.77 -10.33 7.70
N VAL A 176 -13.23 -9.16 8.05
CA VAL A 176 -11.93 -8.68 7.54
C VAL A 176 -10.79 -9.59 8.00
N TYR A 177 -10.76 -9.95 9.28
CA TYR A 177 -9.78 -10.90 9.81
C TYR A 177 -9.87 -12.27 9.12
N ALA A 178 -11.10 -12.78 8.92
CA ALA A 178 -11.34 -14.06 8.27
C ALA A 178 -10.84 -14.07 6.83
N LEU A 179 -10.98 -12.96 6.09
CA LEU A 179 -10.41 -12.82 4.75
C LEU A 179 -8.88 -12.90 4.79
N ALA A 180 -8.24 -12.19 5.71
CA ALA A 180 -6.77 -12.17 5.81
C ALA A 180 -6.17 -13.51 6.27
N ALA A 181 -6.87 -14.21 7.17
CA ALA A 181 -6.49 -15.52 7.66
C ALA A 181 -6.95 -16.68 6.77
N ASN A 182 -7.64 -16.41 5.66
CA ASN A 182 -8.25 -17.42 4.80
C ASN A 182 -7.18 -18.20 4.00
N PRO A 183 -6.99 -19.51 4.23
CA PRO A 183 -6.09 -20.32 3.42
C PRO A 183 -6.76 -20.88 2.15
N ASP A 184 -8.07 -20.74 2.01
CA ASP A 184 -8.86 -21.43 0.98
C ASP A 184 -9.26 -20.48 -0.17
N PRO A 185 -8.75 -20.69 -1.40
CA PRO A 185 -9.09 -19.86 -2.55
C PRO A 185 -10.58 -19.90 -2.91
N ALA A 186 -11.32 -20.96 -2.57
CA ALA A 186 -12.75 -21.04 -2.85
C ALA A 186 -13.60 -20.16 -1.93
N ARG A 187 -13.03 -19.70 -0.81
CA ARG A 187 -13.66 -18.79 0.15
C ARG A 187 -13.26 -17.32 -0.08
N PHE A 188 -12.44 -17.04 -1.09
CA PHE A 188 -12.11 -15.68 -1.49
C PHE A 188 -13.26 -15.11 -2.35
N PRO A 189 -13.82 -13.93 -2.01
CA PRO A 189 -14.97 -13.35 -2.70
C PRO A 189 -14.67 -12.86 -4.12
#